data_AF-K1ZV42-F1
#
_entry.id   AF-K1ZV42-F1
#
_cell.length_a   1.000
_cell.length_b   1.000
_cell.length_c   1.000
_cell.angle_alpha   90.00
_cell.angle_beta   90.00
_cell.angle_gamma   90.00
#
_symmetry.space_group_name_H-M   'P 1'
#
loop_
_entity.id
_entity.type
_entity.pdbx_description
1 polymer ?
#
loop_
_entity_poly.entity_id
_entity_poly.type
_entity_poly.pdbx_seq_one_letter_code
_entity_poly.pdbx_strand_id
1 'polypeptide(L)'
;MNLLYPDTLVGTDSHTTMINGLGVLGWGVGGIEAEAAMLGQPCTMVIPEVVGFKLTGKLPEGSTATDAVLTVTQMLRKKGVVGKFVEFFGPGAASLSLA
;
A
#
# COMPACT_ATOMS: atom_id res chain seq x y z
N MET A 1 -12.98 -26.47 11.49
CA MET A 1 -13.00 -25.08 12.01
C MET A 1 -12.87 -24.17 10.80
N ASN A 2 -13.87 -23.34 10.51
CA ASN A 2 -13.72 -22.30 9.49
C ASN A 2 -13.31 -21.01 10.19
N LEU A 3 -12.00 -20.77 10.25
CA LEU A 3 -11.45 -19.52 10.75
C LEU A 3 -11.40 -18.52 9.59
N LEU A 4 -11.91 -17.31 9.80
CA LEU A 4 -11.82 -16.20 8.84
C LEU A 4 -10.92 -15.12 9.42
N TYR A 5 -9.94 -14.68 8.64
CA TYR A 5 -9.03 -13.59 8.99
C TYR A 5 -8.60 -12.85 7.71
N PRO A 6 -8.23 -11.56 7.81
CA PRO A 6 -7.72 -10.81 6.67
C PRO A 6 -6.44 -11.43 6.14
N ASP A 7 -6.25 -11.35 4.82
CA ASP A 7 -4.96 -11.69 4.22
C ASP A 7 -3.93 -10.58 4.52
N THR A 8 -2.72 -11.00 4.85
CA THR A 8 -1.57 -10.13 5.12
C THR A 8 -0.29 -10.86 4.75
N LEU A 9 0.70 -10.19 4.16
CA LEU A 9 2.00 -10.82 3.87
C LEU A 9 3.18 -9.87 3.94
N VAL A 10 4.36 -10.45 4.09
CA VAL A 10 5.63 -9.81 3.76
C VAL A 10 6.31 -10.60 2.66
N GLY A 11 7.08 -9.91 1.80
CA GLY A 11 7.79 -10.53 0.70
C GLY A 11 9.19 -9.97 0.56
N THR A 12 10.08 -10.70 -0.12
CA THR A 12 11.45 -10.22 -0.40
C THR A 12 11.52 -9.30 -1.62
N ASP A 13 10.38 -8.99 -2.23
CA ASP A 13 10.26 -8.02 -3.33
C ASP A 13 9.75 -6.67 -2.82
N SER A 14 10.33 -5.57 -3.29
CA SER A 14 9.95 -4.23 -2.85
C SER A 14 8.55 -3.82 -3.33
N HIS A 15 8.07 -4.40 -4.43
CA HIS A 15 6.74 -4.18 -4.98
C HIS A 15 5.70 -5.16 -4.45
N THR A 16 6.01 -5.95 -3.40
CA THR A 16 5.01 -6.67 -2.59
C THR A 16 3.86 -5.73 -2.18
N THR A 17 4.16 -4.44 -2.00
CA THR A 17 3.20 -3.36 -1.73
C THR A 17 2.10 -3.19 -2.78
N MET A 18 2.24 -3.73 -3.99
CA MET A 18 1.20 -3.69 -5.04
C MET A 18 -0.10 -4.37 -4.57
N ILE A 19 0.00 -5.42 -3.74
CA ILE A 19 -1.17 -6.13 -3.21
C ILE A 19 -2.06 -5.25 -2.31
N ASN A 20 -1.53 -4.12 -1.80
CA ASN A 20 -2.31 -3.18 -1.00
C ASN A 20 -3.46 -2.55 -1.79
N GLY A 21 -3.34 -2.47 -3.13
CA GLY A 21 -4.44 -2.03 -4.00
C GLY A 21 -5.66 -2.95 -3.96
N LEU A 22 -5.47 -4.22 -3.57
CA LEU A 22 -6.53 -5.23 -3.36
C LEU A 22 -7.10 -5.22 -1.94
N GLY A 23 -6.59 -4.37 -1.05
CA GLY A 23 -6.97 -4.38 0.37
C GLY A 23 -6.27 -5.46 1.21
N VAL A 24 -5.24 -6.11 0.68
CA VAL A 24 -4.36 -7.02 1.44
C VAL A 24 -3.20 -6.21 2.00
N LEU A 25 -2.96 -6.26 3.31
CA LEU A 25 -1.85 -5.52 3.91
C LEU A 25 -0.52 -6.26 3.68
N GLY A 26 0.38 -5.68 2.90
CA GLY A 26 1.72 -6.24 2.71
C GLY A 26 2.80 -5.28 2.24
N TRP A 27 4.05 -5.66 2.52
CA TRP A 27 5.22 -4.85 2.19
C TRP A 27 6.49 -5.70 2.02
N GLY A 28 7.52 -5.07 1.45
CA GLY A 28 8.83 -5.69 1.24
C GLY A 28 9.67 -5.71 2.52
N VAL A 29 10.34 -6.83 2.78
CA VAL A 29 11.31 -7.02 3.88
C VAL A 29 12.61 -7.65 3.36
N GLY A 30 13.64 -7.71 4.21
CA GLY A 30 14.86 -8.44 3.90
C GLY A 30 14.66 -9.96 3.92
N GLY A 31 15.63 -10.70 3.38
CA GLY A 31 15.57 -12.16 3.32
C GLY A 31 15.53 -12.83 4.70
N ILE A 32 16.25 -12.26 5.69
CA ILE A 32 16.29 -12.78 7.06
C ILE A 32 14.91 -12.64 7.72
N GLU A 33 14.26 -11.49 7.56
CA GLU A 33 12.92 -11.26 8.11
C GLU A 33 11.88 -12.18 7.48
N ALA A 34 11.97 -12.39 6.15
CA ALA A 34 11.09 -13.32 5.44
C ALA A 34 11.30 -14.78 5.92
N GLU A 35 12.55 -15.23 6.08
CA GLU A 35 12.86 -16.56 6.61
C GLU A 35 12.37 -16.72 8.05
N ALA A 36 12.60 -15.72 8.91
CA ALA A 36 12.11 -15.73 10.28
C ALA A 36 10.58 -15.86 10.34
N ALA A 37 9.86 -15.14 9.48
CA ALA A 37 8.40 -15.25 9.35
C ALA A 37 7.96 -16.66 8.93
N MET A 38 8.67 -17.30 7.99
CA MET A 38 8.42 -18.70 7.59
C MET A 38 8.66 -19.68 8.74
N LEU A 39 9.58 -19.37 9.66
CA LEU A 39 9.84 -20.13 10.88
C LEU A 39 8.88 -19.77 12.04
N GLY A 40 7.82 -19.01 11.77
CA GLY A 40 6.79 -18.64 12.73
C GLY A 40 7.18 -17.50 13.68
N GLN A 41 8.27 -16.78 13.41
CA GLN A 41 8.60 -15.57 14.15
C GLN A 41 7.68 -14.41 13.70
N PRO A 42 7.14 -13.62 14.62
CA PRO A 42 6.35 -12.45 14.26
C PRO A 42 7.23 -11.37 13.62
N CYS A 43 6.71 -10.68 12.59
CA CYS A 43 7.35 -9.47 12.08
C CYS A 43 7.27 -8.35 13.12
N THR A 44 8.41 -7.77 13.49
CA THR A 44 8.47 -6.64 14.42
C THR A 44 8.38 -5.33 13.65
N MET A 45 7.51 -4.42 14.10
CA MET A 45 7.39 -3.09 13.53
C MET A 45 7.05 -2.07 14.61
N VAL A 46 7.53 -0.83 14.43
CA VAL A 46 7.00 0.32 15.16
C VAL A 46 5.59 0.59 14.64
N ILE A 47 4.66 0.93 15.53
CA ILE A 47 3.31 1.34 15.12
C ILE A 47 3.46 2.56 14.20
N PRO A 48 3.07 2.45 12.90
CA PRO A 48 3.34 3.50 11.95
C PRO A 48 2.29 4.61 12.09
N GLU A 49 2.70 5.84 11.82
CA GLU A 49 1.73 6.89 11.52
C GLU A 49 0.99 6.57 10.21
N VAL A 50 -0.28 6.91 10.13
CA VAL A 50 -1.11 6.75 8.93
C VAL A 50 -1.40 8.11 8.32
N VAL A 51 -0.94 8.32 7.08
CA VAL A 51 -1.21 9.51 6.29
C VAL A 51 -2.38 9.24 5.35
N GLY A 52 -3.54 9.83 5.66
CA GLY A 52 -4.70 9.74 4.78
C GLY A 52 -4.51 10.53 3.47
N PHE A 53 -4.64 9.86 2.32
CA PHE A 53 -4.63 10.47 1.00
C PHE A 53 -6.05 10.55 0.42
N LYS A 54 -6.66 11.74 0.50
CA LYS A 54 -8.03 11.95 0.04
C LYS A 54 -8.08 12.18 -1.46
N LEU A 55 -8.74 11.28 -2.19
CA LEU A 55 -9.05 11.43 -3.62
C LEU A 55 -10.44 12.01 -3.81
N THR A 56 -10.55 13.03 -4.66
CA THR A 56 -11.80 13.71 -4.99
C THR A 56 -11.85 14.05 -6.47
N GLY A 57 -13.05 14.20 -7.02
CA GLY A 57 -13.25 14.55 -8.43
C GLY A 57 -13.05 13.35 -9.35
N LYS A 58 -12.78 13.64 -10.62
CA LYS A 58 -12.50 12.66 -11.68
C LYS A 58 -11.23 13.06 -12.41
N LEU A 59 -10.53 12.09 -12.99
CA LEU A 59 -9.40 12.39 -13.87
C LEU A 59 -9.87 13.20 -15.08
N PRO A 60 -9.13 14.23 -15.51
CA PRO A 60 -9.42 14.97 -16.72
C PRO A 60 -9.45 14.06 -17.95
N GLU A 61 -10.23 14.44 -18.96
CA GLU A 61 -10.23 13.73 -20.24
C GLU A 61 -8.81 13.69 -20.84
N GLY A 62 -8.44 12.52 -21.38
CA GLY A 62 -7.10 12.28 -21.93
C GLY A 62 -6.02 11.96 -20.89
N SER A 63 -6.32 12.04 -19.58
CA SER A 63 -5.40 11.58 -18.54
C SER A 63 -5.38 10.05 -18.45
N THR A 64 -4.20 9.48 -18.22
CA THR A 64 -3.99 8.05 -18.01
C THR A 64 -3.82 7.69 -16.54
N ALA A 65 -3.91 6.39 -16.21
CA ALA A 65 -3.55 5.89 -14.88
C ALA A 65 -2.09 6.24 -14.53
N THR A 66 -1.20 6.24 -15.51
CA THR A 66 0.20 6.64 -15.35
C THR A 66 0.33 8.10 -14.91
N ASP A 67 -0.46 9.01 -15.49
CA ASP A 67 -0.45 10.42 -15.08
C ASP A 67 -0.91 10.59 -13.64
N ALA A 68 -1.94 9.83 -13.24
CA ALA A 68 -2.43 9.81 -11.87
C ALA A 68 -1.38 9.29 -10.88
N VAL A 69 -0.78 8.12 -11.14
CA VAL A 69 0.20 7.51 -10.22
C VAL A 69 1.48 8.35 -10.11
N LEU A 70 1.95 8.97 -11.21
CA LEU A 70 3.11 9.85 -11.18
C LEU A 70 2.82 11.14 -10.38
N THR A 71 1.62 11.70 -10.52
CA THR A 71 1.18 12.88 -9.75
C THR A 71 1.12 12.57 -8.26
N VAL A 72 0.45 11.48 -7.89
CA VAL A 72 0.35 11.03 -6.49
C VAL A 72 1.74 10.76 -5.91
N THR A 73 2.60 10.06 -6.65
CA THR A 73 3.97 9.76 -6.23
C THR A 73 4.78 11.03 -5.98
N GLN A 74 4.67 12.02 -6.87
CA GLN A 74 5.34 13.31 -6.71
C GLN A 74 4.86 14.04 -5.44
N MET A 75 3.54 14.05 -5.18
CA MET A 75 2.95 14.68 -4.00
C MET A 75 3.42 14.01 -2.70
N LEU A 76 3.39 12.67 -2.65
CA LEU A 76 3.82 11.89 -1.49
C LEU A 76 5.32 12.07 -1.21
N ARG A 77 6.14 12.12 -2.27
CA ARG A 77 7.58 12.39 -2.14
C ARG A 77 7.85 13.77 -1.54
N LYS A 78 7.13 14.80 -1.98
CA LYS A 78 7.23 16.16 -1.41
C LYS A 78 6.74 16.22 0.04
N LYS A 79 5.73 15.42 0.39
CA LYS A 79 5.17 15.37 1.76
C LYS A 79 6.11 14.67 2.76
N GLY A 80 6.93 13.72 2.30
CA GLY A 80 7.86 12.97 3.15
C GLY A 80 7.15 11.90 3.99
N VAL A 81 6.79 10.79 3.36
CA VAL A 81 6.02 9.68 3.98
C VAL A 81 6.88 8.45 4.32
N VAL A 82 8.20 8.61 4.40
CA VAL A 82 9.10 7.51 4.76
C VAL A 82 8.78 7.00 6.18
N GLY A 83 8.64 5.68 6.33
CA GLY A 83 8.30 5.05 7.61
C GLY A 83 6.85 5.21 8.05
N LYS A 84 5.96 5.66 7.15
CA LYS A 84 4.53 5.86 7.42
C LYS A 84 3.68 5.02 6.47
N PHE A 85 2.48 4.69 6.90
CA PHE A 85 1.47 4.16 5.99
C PHE A 85 0.77 5.30 5.26
N VAL A 86 0.37 5.03 4.02
CA VAL A 86 -0.47 5.92 3.22
C VAL A 86 -1.75 5.18 2.92
N GLU A 87 -2.87 5.70 3.40
CA GLU A 87 -4.19 5.10 3.21
C GLU A 87 -5.03 5.98 2.28
N PHE A 88 -5.46 5.42 1.15
CA PHE A 88 -6.27 6.14 0.16
C PHE A 88 -7.75 6.10 0.54
N PHE A 89 -8.42 7.25 0.48
CA PHE A 89 -9.84 7.33 0.81
C PHE A 89 -10.55 8.45 0.02
N GLY A 90 -11.87 8.53 0.17
CA GLY A 90 -12.69 9.58 -0.43
C GLY A 90 -13.37 9.18 -1.74
N PRO A 91 -14.26 10.03 -2.27
CA PRO A 91 -15.15 9.67 -3.37
C PRO A 91 -14.42 9.39 -4.69
N GLY A 92 -13.23 9.96 -4.90
CA GLY A 92 -12.41 9.69 -6.08
C GLY A 92 -11.78 8.30 -6.07
N ALA A 93 -11.56 7.71 -4.90
CA ALA A 93 -10.95 6.38 -4.77
C ALA A 93 -11.85 5.30 -5.40
N ALA A 94 -13.17 5.42 -5.26
CA ALA A 94 -14.13 4.50 -5.85
C ALA A 94 -14.15 4.51 -7.39
N SER A 95 -13.53 5.51 -8.03
CA SER A 95 -13.42 5.61 -9.49
C SER A 95 -12.15 4.96 -10.05
N LEU A 96 -11.23 4.53 -9.19
CA LEU A 96 -10.00 3.86 -9.61
C LEU A 96 -10.29 2.39 -9.94
N SER A 97 -9.81 1.95 -11.09
CA SER A 97 -9.69 0.53 -11.38
C SER A 97 -8.59 -0.09 -10.51
N LEU A 98 -8.68 -1.40 -10.32
CA LEU A 98 -7.65 -2.17 -9.65
C LEU A 98 -6.36 -2.34 -10.49
N ALA A 99 -6.47 -2.18 -11.81
CA ALA A 99 -5.42 -2.42 -12.80
C ALA A 99 -4.78 -1.13 -13.29
#